data_AF-A0A4P7YSB8-F1
#
_entry.id   AF-A0A4P7YSB8-F1
#
_cell.length_a   1.000
_cell.length_b   1.000
_cell.length_c   1.000
_cell.angle_alpha   90.00
_cell.angle_beta   90.00
_cell.angle_gamma   90.00
#
_symmetry.space_group_name_H-M   'P 1'
#
loop_
_entity.id
_entity.type
_entity.pdbx_description
1 polymer ?
#
loop_
_entity_poly.entity_id
_entity_poly.type
_entity_poly.pdbx_seq_one_letter_code
_entity_poly.pdbx_strand_id
1 'polypeptide(L)'
;MSTTTPEPADSVPVYDAVIVGSGISGALMAKQLGLAGRKVLILEAGADLPPNINEYMQRFYLSPAKVPESPYTPDLFADPARFLLNDPGTLNAPRPTVLTLSADNWQDPKQAYLIQTGPLAFGSTYERINGGTARHWLGTCLRLLPSDFQTHYIDPGKPDWPISYTDLETWYGDAEHEIGVSADAADQAYLGITFPPGYEYPMPALPDTLVDQYVAAGVDGLELDGNPVTVTITPAGRNSRPYQDRRACGGNTNCIPICPIQAKYDPSITLHAALQTGNVTIQYRTVATEVQVGTDGTVSGIAWVQYDDPKGPVVASGTAVGRMYVLAAHAIETPKLLLMSTNGGRTPHGVANSSGEVGRNLMDHPLYLAWGLASKPVYPYRGPLSTSGIESLRDGAFRKDRAAFRIEIGNEGWNFPYGDPTVSLMSSVLDQGMAGAALVDSLNGLYTRQFRMAFLVEQTPEAENRVTLSATETDHLGLPRPQISYSLSDYTKAGFEAARRTADALFEAMGAEQKTDKEPGDGPTTFTYNGGRYQYYGAGHVVGTCRMGDDPTRSVVNAELRSWDHDNLYILGSSTFPTVATANPTLTIAALTLRTAELIKARLAG
;
A
#
# COMPACT_ATOMS: atom_id res chain seq x y z
N MET A 1 -54.90 -2.49 -24.17
CA MET A 1 -53.81 -3.48 -24.16
C MET A 1 -52.68 -2.88 -24.99
N SER A 2 -51.72 -2.24 -24.34
CA SER A 2 -50.56 -1.66 -25.01
C SER A 2 -49.46 -2.71 -25.03
N THR A 3 -49.16 -3.23 -26.21
CA THR A 3 -48.08 -4.18 -26.45
C THR A 3 -46.75 -3.44 -26.40
N THR A 4 -46.07 -3.49 -25.26
CA THR A 4 -44.64 -3.21 -25.17
C THR A 4 -43.88 -4.36 -25.82
N THR A 5 -43.26 -4.09 -26.95
CA THR A 5 -42.24 -4.95 -27.56
C THR A 5 -41.10 -5.15 -26.55
N PRO A 6 -40.61 -6.37 -26.31
CA PRO A 6 -39.41 -6.59 -25.52
C PRO A 6 -38.21 -5.97 -26.26
N GLU A 7 -37.38 -5.20 -25.55
CA GLU A 7 -36.04 -4.86 -26.06
C GLU A 7 -35.23 -6.15 -26.30
N PRO A 8 -34.36 -6.20 -27.33
CA PRO A 8 -33.52 -7.36 -27.59
C PRO A 8 -32.57 -7.61 -26.41
N ALA A 9 -32.58 -8.82 -25.86
CA ALA A 9 -31.81 -9.20 -24.68
C ALA A 9 -30.29 -9.39 -24.92
N ASP A 10 -29.73 -8.91 -26.04
CA ASP A 10 -28.39 -9.33 -26.51
C ASP A 10 -27.40 -8.17 -26.80
N SER A 11 -27.68 -6.92 -26.46
CA SER A 11 -26.66 -5.85 -26.56
C SER A 11 -25.81 -5.76 -25.30
N VAL A 12 -24.49 -5.97 -25.41
CA VAL A 12 -23.53 -5.73 -24.33
C VAL A 12 -23.72 -4.28 -23.83
N PRO A 13 -24.02 -4.04 -22.55
CA PRO A 13 -24.19 -2.68 -22.03
C PRO A 13 -22.90 -1.88 -22.24
N VAL A 14 -23.01 -0.70 -22.84
CA VAL A 14 -21.90 0.23 -23.02
C VAL A 14 -21.89 1.20 -21.85
N TYR A 15 -20.80 1.21 -21.08
CA TYR A 15 -20.59 2.12 -19.96
C TYR A 15 -19.91 3.42 -20.40
N ASP A 16 -20.08 4.50 -19.64
CA ASP A 16 -19.26 5.70 -19.83
C ASP A 16 -17.79 5.41 -19.43
N ALA A 17 -17.59 4.63 -18.36
CA ALA A 17 -16.28 4.19 -17.93
C ALA A 17 -16.26 2.74 -17.42
N VAL A 18 -15.20 2.01 -17.76
CA VAL A 18 -14.88 0.69 -17.19
C VAL A 18 -13.61 0.82 -16.34
N ILE A 19 -13.70 0.41 -15.08
CA ILE A 19 -12.63 0.48 -14.10
C ILE A 19 -12.20 -0.94 -13.73
N VAL A 20 -10.90 -1.23 -13.74
CA VAL A 20 -10.35 -2.52 -13.29
C VAL A 20 -9.73 -2.34 -11.91
N GLY A 21 -10.33 -2.98 -10.90
CA GLY A 21 -9.92 -2.91 -9.49
C GLY A 21 -10.73 -1.90 -8.68
N SER A 22 -11.20 -2.33 -7.51
CA SER A 22 -12.01 -1.52 -6.58
C SER A 22 -11.21 -0.96 -5.39
N GLY A 23 -9.88 -0.92 -5.50
CA GLY A 23 -9.00 -0.25 -4.53
C GLY A 23 -9.30 1.25 -4.39
N ILE A 24 -8.51 1.97 -3.60
CA ILE A 24 -8.74 3.40 -3.32
C ILE A 24 -8.95 4.24 -4.59
N SER A 25 -8.12 4.07 -5.63
CA SER A 25 -8.28 4.79 -6.89
C SER A 25 -9.55 4.43 -7.64
N GLY A 26 -9.88 3.13 -7.73
CA GLY A 26 -11.09 2.67 -8.40
C GLY A 26 -12.35 3.16 -7.70
N ALA A 27 -12.38 3.11 -6.37
CA ALA A 27 -13.48 3.60 -5.55
C ALA A 27 -13.72 5.11 -5.72
N LEU A 28 -12.65 5.91 -5.62
CA LEU A 28 -12.72 7.37 -5.78
C LEU A 28 -13.17 7.76 -7.19
N MET A 29 -12.56 7.17 -8.22
CA MET A 29 -12.92 7.42 -9.61
C MET A 29 -14.39 7.09 -9.87
N ALA A 30 -14.85 5.91 -9.42
CA ALA A 30 -16.25 5.51 -9.56
C ALA A 30 -17.20 6.45 -8.84
N LYS A 31 -16.89 6.87 -7.60
CA LYS A 31 -17.70 7.84 -6.85
C LYS A 31 -17.81 9.15 -7.62
N GLN A 32 -16.70 9.71 -8.08
CA GLN A 32 -16.69 11.00 -8.78
C GLN A 32 -17.47 10.96 -10.10
N LEU A 33 -17.29 9.91 -10.90
CA LEU A 33 -18.02 9.72 -12.15
C LEU A 33 -19.51 9.43 -11.90
N GLY A 34 -19.84 8.61 -10.90
CA GLY A 34 -21.22 8.30 -10.53
C GLY A 34 -22.00 9.52 -10.04
N LEU A 35 -21.37 10.39 -9.24
CA LEU A 35 -21.92 11.68 -8.82
C LEU A 35 -22.17 12.62 -10.00
N ALA A 36 -21.35 12.53 -11.06
CA ALA A 36 -21.55 13.27 -12.31
C ALA A 36 -22.55 12.61 -13.28
N GLY A 37 -23.31 11.60 -12.82
CA GLY A 37 -24.35 10.95 -13.61
C GLY A 37 -23.85 9.91 -14.62
N ARG A 38 -22.57 9.54 -14.60
CA ARG A 38 -21.96 8.64 -15.58
C ARG A 38 -22.15 7.18 -15.20
N LYS A 39 -22.48 6.33 -16.18
CA LYS A 39 -22.60 4.88 -15.97
C LYS A 39 -21.22 4.24 -15.89
N VAL A 40 -20.91 3.66 -14.73
CA VAL A 40 -19.59 3.10 -14.43
C VAL A 40 -19.71 1.62 -14.10
N LEU A 41 -18.82 0.81 -14.68
CA LEU A 41 -18.60 -0.58 -14.27
C LEU A 41 -17.24 -0.71 -13.59
N ILE A 42 -17.19 -1.34 -12.41
CA ILE A 42 -15.94 -1.80 -11.79
C ILE A 42 -15.87 -3.32 -11.92
N LEU A 43 -14.73 -3.84 -12.40
CA LEU A 43 -14.38 -5.25 -12.34
C LEU A 43 -13.48 -5.48 -11.13
N GLU A 44 -13.92 -6.28 -10.16
CA GLU A 44 -13.18 -6.59 -8.93
C GLU A 44 -12.88 -8.08 -8.84
N ALA A 45 -11.60 -8.42 -8.72
CA ALA A 45 -11.14 -9.81 -8.67
C ALA A 45 -11.62 -10.53 -7.41
N GLY A 46 -11.75 -9.84 -6.28
CA GLY A 46 -12.13 -10.45 -5.01
C GLY A 46 -13.63 -10.53 -4.77
N ALA A 47 -13.97 -11.07 -3.60
CA ALA A 47 -15.36 -11.28 -3.15
C ALA A 47 -16.13 -9.96 -2.95
N ASP A 48 -17.44 -10.09 -2.77
CA ASP A 48 -18.38 -8.99 -2.57
C ASP A 48 -18.06 -8.15 -1.32
N LEU A 49 -18.54 -6.91 -1.30
CA LEU A 49 -18.56 -6.11 -0.08
C LEU A 49 -19.38 -6.86 0.99
N PRO A 50 -18.80 -7.21 2.15
CA PRO A 50 -19.56 -7.87 3.19
C PRO A 50 -20.57 -6.89 3.80
N PRO A 51 -21.72 -7.37 4.31
CA PRO A 51 -22.74 -6.51 4.91
C PRO A 51 -22.23 -5.80 6.18
N ASN A 52 -21.20 -6.35 6.83
CA ASN A 52 -20.51 -5.77 7.97
C ASN A 52 -19.11 -6.41 8.13
N ILE A 53 -18.32 -5.92 9.08
CA ILE A 53 -16.92 -6.34 9.28
C ILE A 53 -16.76 -7.64 10.10
N ASN A 54 -17.84 -8.19 10.66
CA ASN A 54 -17.76 -9.26 11.66
C ASN A 54 -17.11 -10.54 11.12
N GLU A 55 -17.37 -10.89 9.87
CA GLU A 55 -16.79 -12.08 9.25
C GLU A 55 -15.27 -11.98 9.12
N TYR A 56 -14.76 -10.81 8.72
CA TYR A 56 -13.31 -10.56 8.69
C TYR A 56 -12.70 -10.55 10.10
N MET A 57 -13.41 -9.99 11.08
CA MET A 57 -12.98 -10.06 12.49
C MET A 57 -12.91 -11.50 13.00
N GLN A 58 -13.91 -12.33 12.69
CA GLN A 58 -13.93 -13.73 13.07
C GLN A 58 -12.77 -14.50 12.42
N ARG A 59 -12.51 -14.30 11.12
CA ARG A 59 -11.34 -14.86 10.43
C ARG A 59 -10.04 -14.44 11.12
N PHE A 60 -9.90 -13.14 11.40
CA PHE A 60 -8.73 -12.63 12.10
C PHE A 60 -8.52 -13.28 13.45
N TYR A 61 -9.57 -13.42 14.28
CA TYR A 61 -9.48 -14.05 15.59
C TYR A 61 -9.11 -15.53 15.51
N LEU A 62 -9.67 -16.27 14.55
CA LEU A 62 -9.41 -17.69 14.37
C LEU A 62 -8.11 -18.01 13.61
N SER A 63 -7.53 -17.04 12.91
CA SER A 63 -6.30 -17.26 12.15
C SER A 63 -5.13 -17.62 13.08
N PRO A 64 -4.36 -18.67 12.79
CA PRO A 64 -3.16 -19.03 13.55
C PRO A 64 -2.08 -17.95 13.53
N ALA A 65 -2.01 -17.16 12.46
CA ALA A 65 -1.09 -16.03 12.32
C ALA A 65 -1.85 -14.69 12.35
N LYS A 66 -1.28 -13.65 12.96
CA LYS A 66 -1.87 -12.31 13.03
C LYS A 66 -1.14 -11.35 12.09
N VAL A 67 -1.24 -11.61 10.79
CA VAL A 67 -0.55 -10.86 9.72
C VAL A 67 -1.53 -9.98 8.93
N PRO A 68 -1.05 -9.03 8.08
CA PRO A 68 -1.89 -8.15 7.28
C PRO A 68 -3.02 -8.85 6.52
N GLU A 69 -2.77 -10.06 6.00
CA GLU A 69 -3.71 -10.80 5.16
C GLU A 69 -4.72 -11.65 5.95
N SER A 70 -4.51 -11.88 7.26
CA SER A 70 -5.28 -12.82 8.07
C SER A 70 -6.81 -12.62 8.11
N PRO A 71 -7.36 -11.39 8.05
CA PRO A 71 -8.80 -11.18 8.08
C PRO A 71 -9.52 -11.52 6.76
N TYR A 72 -8.81 -11.59 5.64
CA TYR A 72 -9.41 -11.46 4.31
C TYR A 72 -9.39 -12.77 3.52
N THR A 73 -10.34 -12.94 2.61
CA THR A 73 -10.35 -14.04 1.64
C THR A 73 -9.46 -13.74 0.43
N PRO A 74 -8.85 -14.74 -0.22
CA PRO A 74 -8.88 -16.16 0.12
C PRO A 74 -8.18 -16.45 1.45
N ASP A 75 -8.62 -17.48 2.17
CA ASP A 75 -8.03 -17.84 3.45
C ASP A 75 -6.52 -18.12 3.30
N LEU A 76 -5.72 -17.78 4.31
CA LEU A 76 -4.27 -17.98 4.26
C LEU A 76 -3.87 -19.46 4.28
N PHE A 77 -4.57 -20.25 5.09
CA PHE A 77 -4.19 -21.63 5.40
C PHE A 77 -5.12 -22.63 4.70
N ALA A 78 -4.53 -23.64 4.09
CA ALA A 78 -5.23 -24.85 3.66
C ALA A 78 -5.53 -25.76 4.87
N ASP A 79 -4.59 -25.81 5.83
CA ASP A 79 -4.76 -26.50 7.11
C ASP A 79 -4.18 -25.63 8.25
N PRO A 80 -5.03 -24.86 8.95
CA PRO A 80 -4.62 -24.01 10.07
C PRO A 80 -3.96 -24.78 11.22
N ALA A 81 -4.33 -26.05 11.45
CA ALA A 81 -3.79 -26.84 12.56
C ALA A 81 -2.34 -27.28 12.30
N ARG A 82 -1.92 -27.29 11.02
CA ARG A 82 -0.57 -27.64 10.59
C ARG A 82 0.23 -26.45 10.07
N PHE A 83 -0.32 -25.23 10.13
CA PHE A 83 0.29 -24.04 9.54
C PHE A 83 0.59 -24.17 8.03
N LEU A 84 -0.20 -24.98 7.32
CA LEU A 84 -0.01 -25.20 5.89
C LEU A 84 -0.74 -24.10 5.09
N LEU A 85 0.02 -23.30 4.34
CA LEU A 85 -0.52 -22.24 3.47
C LEU A 85 -1.29 -22.82 2.27
N ASN A 86 -2.22 -22.04 1.73
CA ASN A 86 -2.89 -22.38 0.48
C ASN A 86 -1.93 -22.28 -0.71
N ASP A 87 -2.06 -23.23 -1.65
CA ASP A 87 -1.33 -23.20 -2.92
C ASP A 87 -1.94 -22.13 -3.84
N PRO A 88 -1.19 -21.07 -4.21
CA PRO A 88 -1.67 -20.02 -5.08
C PRO A 88 -2.12 -20.50 -6.46
N GLY A 89 -1.53 -21.59 -6.98
CA GLY A 89 -1.93 -22.20 -8.25
C GLY A 89 -3.33 -22.83 -8.22
N THR A 90 -3.90 -23.01 -7.03
CA THR A 90 -5.26 -23.54 -6.84
C THR A 90 -6.30 -22.45 -6.59
N LEU A 91 -5.91 -21.17 -6.57
CA LEU A 91 -6.81 -20.05 -6.30
C LEU A 91 -7.11 -19.26 -7.58
N ASN A 92 -8.33 -18.75 -7.71
CA ASN A 92 -8.76 -17.88 -8.81
C ASN A 92 -8.29 -16.42 -8.64
N ALA A 93 -8.14 -15.96 -7.40
CA ALA A 93 -7.61 -14.64 -7.07
C ALA A 93 -6.52 -14.71 -5.98
N PRO A 94 -5.40 -15.39 -6.23
CA PRO A 94 -4.28 -15.49 -5.28
C PRO A 94 -3.61 -14.13 -5.07
N ARG A 95 -3.02 -13.95 -3.89
CA ARG A 95 -2.28 -12.75 -3.48
C ARG A 95 -0.97 -13.14 -2.78
N PRO A 96 0.05 -12.25 -2.71
CA PRO A 96 1.19 -12.50 -1.84
C PRO A 96 0.81 -12.44 -0.36
N THR A 97 1.63 -13.06 0.50
CA THR A 97 1.50 -12.97 1.97
C THR A 97 2.87 -12.87 2.62
N VAL A 98 2.95 -12.19 3.76
CA VAL A 98 4.22 -12.04 4.49
C VAL A 98 4.75 -13.37 5.03
N LEU A 99 3.89 -14.39 5.14
CA LEU A 99 4.26 -15.74 5.60
C LEU A 99 5.10 -16.52 4.57
N THR A 100 5.22 -16.03 3.34
CA THR A 100 6.07 -16.61 2.29
C THR A 100 7.36 -15.81 2.09
N LEU A 101 7.81 -15.04 3.09
CA LEU A 101 9.05 -14.27 3.04
C LEU A 101 10.13 -14.86 3.96
N SER A 102 10.06 -16.17 4.24
CA SER A 102 11.08 -16.88 5.01
C SER A 102 12.14 -17.51 4.10
N ALA A 103 13.30 -17.85 4.67
CA ALA A 103 14.37 -18.53 3.94
C ALA A 103 13.92 -19.86 3.30
N ASP A 104 12.92 -20.52 3.90
CA ASP A 104 12.50 -21.86 3.49
C ASP A 104 11.46 -21.88 2.36
N ASN A 105 10.76 -20.76 2.10
CA ASN A 105 9.60 -20.79 1.20
C ASN A 105 9.42 -19.60 0.24
N TRP A 106 10.29 -18.56 0.29
CA TRP A 106 10.12 -17.37 -0.55
C TRP A 106 10.27 -17.56 -2.06
N GLN A 107 10.84 -18.70 -2.47
CA GLN A 107 10.96 -19.15 -3.86
C GLN A 107 10.12 -20.38 -4.17
N ASP A 108 9.31 -20.88 -3.22
CA ASP A 108 8.45 -22.04 -3.46
C ASP A 108 7.18 -21.60 -4.21
N PRO A 109 7.04 -21.94 -5.51
CA PRO A 109 5.88 -21.55 -6.30
C PRO A 109 4.57 -22.16 -5.77
N LYS A 110 4.62 -23.23 -4.97
CA LYS A 110 3.42 -23.85 -4.36
C LYS A 110 2.96 -23.15 -3.08
N GLN A 111 3.72 -22.17 -2.60
CA GLN A 111 3.37 -21.39 -1.41
C GLN A 111 3.30 -19.88 -1.72
N ALA A 112 4.26 -19.36 -2.49
CA ALA A 112 4.35 -17.96 -2.84
C ALA A 112 3.62 -17.65 -4.15
N TYR A 113 2.74 -16.64 -4.15
CA TYR A 113 2.06 -16.20 -5.36
C TYR A 113 3.02 -15.48 -6.32
N LEU A 114 3.91 -14.62 -5.78
CA LEU A 114 4.95 -13.95 -6.56
C LEU A 114 6.09 -14.92 -6.82
N ILE A 115 6.53 -15.02 -8.07
CA ILE A 115 7.69 -15.80 -8.46
C ILE A 115 8.93 -14.92 -8.33
N GLN A 116 9.71 -15.08 -7.26
CA GLN A 116 10.81 -14.18 -6.95
C GLN A 116 12.15 -14.73 -7.46
N THR A 117 12.74 -14.05 -8.45
CA THR A 117 13.95 -14.50 -9.15
C THR A 117 15.15 -13.57 -8.93
N GLY A 118 14.96 -12.45 -8.21
CA GLY A 118 16.03 -11.51 -7.90
C GLY A 118 17.00 -12.00 -6.82
N PRO A 119 18.14 -11.31 -6.63
CA PRO A 119 19.07 -11.60 -5.54
C PRO A 119 18.47 -11.37 -4.14
N LEU A 120 17.38 -10.60 -4.05
CA LEU A 120 16.62 -10.38 -2.83
C LEU A 120 15.13 -10.62 -3.12
N ALA A 121 14.37 -11.03 -2.10
CA ALA A 121 12.90 -11.10 -2.16
C ALA A 121 12.27 -9.71 -2.17
N PHE A 122 11.24 -9.48 -2.97
CA PHE A 122 10.39 -8.32 -2.76
C PHE A 122 9.54 -8.51 -1.49
N GLY A 123 9.91 -7.80 -0.42
CA GLY A 123 9.39 -8.05 0.93
C GLY A 123 7.97 -7.56 1.22
N SER A 124 7.20 -7.14 0.21
CA SER A 124 5.90 -6.48 0.37
C SER A 124 4.74 -7.26 -0.23
N THR A 125 3.54 -7.03 0.31
CA THR A 125 2.31 -7.72 -0.08
C THR A 125 1.20 -6.74 -0.48
N TYR A 126 0.08 -7.27 -0.98
CA TYR A 126 -1.10 -6.51 -1.35
C TYR A 126 -2.33 -7.40 -1.35
N GLU A 127 -3.50 -6.77 -1.41
CA GLU A 127 -4.78 -7.46 -1.37
C GLU A 127 -5.51 -7.43 -2.72
N ARG A 128 -6.11 -8.58 -3.10
CA ARG A 128 -7.03 -8.71 -4.24
C ARG A 128 -8.45 -8.94 -3.73
N ILE A 129 -8.96 -7.93 -3.03
CA ILE A 129 -10.28 -7.92 -2.42
C ILE A 129 -10.97 -6.58 -2.72
N ASN A 130 -12.28 -6.53 -2.51
CA ASN A 130 -12.98 -5.26 -2.60
C ASN A 130 -12.40 -4.21 -1.63
N GLY A 131 -12.12 -3.03 -2.15
CA GLY A 131 -11.40 -1.97 -1.44
C GLY A 131 -9.87 -2.12 -1.41
N GLY A 132 -9.33 -3.26 -1.88
CA GLY A 132 -7.90 -3.52 -2.05
C GLY A 132 -7.07 -3.40 -0.77
N THR A 133 -5.77 -3.15 -0.94
CA THR A 133 -4.76 -3.09 0.13
C THR A 133 -5.07 -2.07 1.23
N ALA A 134 -5.80 -1.00 0.91
CA ALA A 134 -6.23 -0.02 1.92
C ALA A 134 -7.32 -0.54 2.89
N ARG A 135 -7.67 -1.84 2.83
CA ARG A 135 -8.34 -2.54 3.93
C ARG A 135 -7.42 -2.69 5.15
N HIS A 136 -6.17 -3.13 4.94
CA HIS A 136 -5.23 -3.45 6.02
C HIS A 136 -4.11 -2.45 6.26
N TRP A 137 -4.09 -1.32 5.54
CA TRP A 137 -3.12 -0.24 5.77
C TRP A 137 -3.24 0.39 7.17
N LEU A 138 -2.16 1.04 7.61
CA LEU A 138 -2.09 1.76 8.90
C LEU A 138 -3.00 3.00 8.95
N GLY A 139 -3.30 3.59 7.80
CA GLY A 139 -4.05 4.86 7.70
C GLY A 139 -3.18 6.11 7.81
N THR A 140 -1.88 6.04 7.53
CA THR A 140 -0.99 7.21 7.46
C THR A 140 -1.28 8.01 6.19
N CYS A 141 -1.38 9.33 6.31
CA CYS A 141 -1.78 10.25 5.23
C CYS A 141 -0.84 11.46 5.14
N LEU A 142 0.46 11.20 5.02
CA LEU A 142 1.45 12.27 4.80
C LEU A 142 1.39 12.77 3.35
N ARG A 143 1.55 14.08 3.16
CA ARG A 143 1.82 14.66 1.84
C ARG A 143 3.28 14.38 1.44
N LEU A 144 3.54 14.27 0.13
CA LEU A 144 4.92 14.33 -0.36
C LEU A 144 5.51 15.72 -0.06
N LEU A 145 6.82 15.80 0.12
CA LEU A 145 7.49 17.09 0.24
C LEU A 145 7.58 17.76 -1.14
N PRO A 146 7.65 19.09 -1.24
CA PRO A 146 7.92 19.76 -2.52
C PRO A 146 9.18 19.25 -3.23
N SER A 147 10.21 18.92 -2.46
CA SER A 147 11.47 18.39 -2.96
C SER A 147 11.36 16.94 -3.49
N ASP A 148 10.37 16.17 -3.03
CA ASP A 148 10.12 14.82 -3.56
C ASP A 148 9.64 14.81 -5.03
N PHE A 149 9.12 15.94 -5.53
CA PHE A 149 8.73 16.10 -6.94
C PHE A 149 9.92 16.40 -7.86
N GLN A 150 11.06 16.82 -7.31
CA GLN A 150 12.22 17.30 -8.05
C GLN A 150 13.45 16.45 -7.72
N THR A 151 13.49 15.17 -8.07
CA THR A 151 14.57 14.30 -7.61
C THR A 151 15.90 14.42 -8.37
N HIS A 152 15.96 15.18 -9.46
CA HIS A 152 17.20 15.39 -10.23
C HIS A 152 18.33 16.05 -9.41
N TYR A 153 18.03 16.80 -8.33
CA TYR A 153 19.07 17.38 -7.46
C TYR A 153 19.74 16.33 -6.56
N ILE A 154 19.05 15.21 -6.31
CA ILE A 154 19.56 14.09 -5.54
C ILE A 154 20.50 13.25 -6.42
N ASP A 155 20.01 12.92 -7.61
CA ASP A 155 20.75 12.17 -8.61
C ASP A 155 20.21 12.58 -9.99
N PRO A 156 21.05 13.13 -10.89
CA PRO A 156 20.64 13.52 -12.24
C PRO A 156 20.02 12.38 -13.07
N GLY A 157 20.23 11.11 -12.68
CA GLY A 157 19.61 9.94 -13.29
C GLY A 157 18.19 9.62 -12.80
N LYS A 158 17.73 10.21 -11.69
CA LYS A 158 16.37 10.00 -11.16
C LYS A 158 15.34 10.82 -11.93
N PRO A 159 14.15 10.25 -12.22
CA PRO A 159 13.10 10.96 -12.91
C PRO A 159 12.40 11.97 -11.97
N ASP A 160 12.23 13.20 -12.45
CA ASP A 160 11.32 14.13 -11.81
C ASP A 160 9.85 13.74 -12.02
N TRP A 161 8.99 14.23 -11.14
CA TRP A 161 7.57 14.18 -11.38
C TRP A 161 7.21 15.23 -12.45
N PRO A 162 6.35 14.91 -13.44
CA PRO A 162 5.93 15.87 -14.47
C PRO A 162 4.85 16.85 -13.94
N ILE A 163 4.77 16.98 -12.62
CA ILE A 163 3.89 17.85 -11.83
C ILE A 163 4.65 18.26 -10.56
N SER A 164 4.22 19.33 -9.92
CA SER A 164 4.79 19.85 -8.69
C SER A 164 3.88 19.63 -7.48
N TYR A 165 4.39 19.91 -6.29
CA TYR A 165 3.58 19.96 -5.08
C TYR A 165 2.39 20.93 -5.21
N THR A 166 2.63 22.13 -5.77
CA THR A 166 1.59 23.14 -5.95
C THR A 166 0.45 22.64 -6.86
N ASP A 167 0.77 21.83 -7.86
CA ASP A 167 -0.24 21.22 -8.74
C ASP A 167 -1.16 20.23 -7.99
N LEU A 168 -0.69 19.67 -6.86
CA LEU A 168 -1.43 18.73 -6.02
C LEU A 168 -1.93 19.32 -4.69
N GLU A 169 -1.53 20.53 -4.30
CA GLU A 169 -1.80 21.09 -2.98
C GLU A 169 -3.30 21.10 -2.62
N THR A 170 -4.15 21.54 -3.55
CA THR A 170 -5.61 21.54 -3.35
C THR A 170 -6.18 20.11 -3.38
N TRP A 171 -5.66 19.26 -4.26
CA TRP A 171 -6.10 17.87 -4.36
C TRP A 171 -5.72 17.02 -3.15
N TYR A 172 -4.62 17.36 -2.48
CA TYR A 172 -4.30 16.81 -1.17
C TYR A 172 -5.36 17.18 -0.13
N GLY A 173 -5.81 18.44 -0.12
CA GLY A 173 -6.90 18.89 0.74
C GLY A 173 -8.21 18.13 0.48
N ASP A 174 -8.58 17.95 -0.80
CA ASP A 174 -9.77 17.18 -1.17
C ASP A 174 -9.65 15.70 -0.76
N ALA A 175 -8.49 15.10 -0.96
CA ALA A 175 -8.21 13.73 -0.55
C ALA A 175 -8.25 13.56 0.98
N GLU A 176 -7.72 14.54 1.73
CA GLU A 176 -7.77 14.58 3.18
C GLU A 176 -9.23 14.63 3.68
N HIS A 177 -10.08 15.44 3.05
CA HIS A 177 -11.52 15.54 3.34
C HIS A 177 -12.30 14.28 3.00
N GLU A 178 -11.99 13.66 1.86
CA GLU A 178 -12.62 12.41 1.44
C GLU A 178 -12.26 11.25 2.37
N ILE A 179 -10.98 11.12 2.76
CA ILE A 179 -10.51 10.07 3.66
C ILE A 179 -10.98 10.31 5.11
N GLY A 180 -11.12 11.58 5.51
CA GLY A 180 -11.32 11.97 6.90
C GLY A 180 -10.00 11.91 7.66
N VAL A 181 -9.06 12.78 7.29
CA VAL A 181 -7.74 12.87 7.93
C VAL A 181 -7.82 13.70 9.22
N SER A 182 -7.18 13.21 10.28
CA SER A 182 -6.92 13.92 11.52
C SER A 182 -5.48 14.41 11.56
N ALA A 183 -5.29 15.72 11.71
CA ALA A 183 -4.01 16.40 11.87
C ALA A 183 -4.25 17.89 12.17
N ASP A 184 -3.18 18.64 12.43
CA ASP A 184 -3.21 20.10 12.52
C ASP A 184 -2.26 20.70 11.49
N ALA A 185 -2.72 21.68 10.70
CA ALA A 185 -1.96 22.25 9.59
C ALA A 185 -0.65 22.91 10.04
N ALA A 186 -0.66 23.52 11.23
CA ALA A 186 0.53 24.14 11.82
C ALA A 186 1.66 23.13 12.05
N ASP A 187 1.33 21.93 12.52
CA ASP A 187 2.31 20.88 12.80
C ASP A 187 2.84 20.21 11.53
N GLN A 188 2.07 20.29 10.44
CA GLN A 188 2.43 19.68 9.16
C GLN A 188 3.14 20.63 8.20
N ALA A 189 3.24 21.92 8.52
CA ALA A 189 3.90 22.94 7.71
C ALA A 189 5.43 22.91 7.88
N TYR A 190 6.05 21.76 7.63
CA TYR A 190 7.49 21.52 7.71
C TYR A 190 8.09 21.18 6.34
N LEU A 191 9.41 21.36 6.20
CA LEU A 191 10.17 20.98 4.99
C LEU A 191 9.52 21.45 3.67
N GLY A 192 8.98 22.68 3.68
CA GLY A 192 8.38 23.32 2.50
C GLY A 192 6.91 22.97 2.22
N ILE A 193 6.30 22.05 2.98
CA ILE A 193 4.86 21.81 2.90
C ILE A 193 4.11 23.12 3.21
N THR A 194 3.17 23.45 2.33
CA THR A 194 2.31 24.64 2.45
C THR A 194 0.85 24.22 2.39
N PHE A 195 -0.02 25.11 2.86
CA PHE A 195 -1.45 24.90 2.84
C PHE A 195 -2.13 26.15 2.28
N PRO A 196 -3.25 26.00 1.53
CA PRO A 196 -4.01 27.15 1.07
C PRO A 196 -4.49 28.01 2.25
N PRO A 197 -4.61 29.34 2.08
CA PRO A 197 -5.11 30.20 3.16
C PRO A 197 -6.48 29.75 3.68
N GLY A 198 -6.58 29.56 5.00
CA GLY A 198 -7.81 29.09 5.66
C GLY A 198 -8.07 27.59 5.57
N TYR A 199 -7.11 26.81 5.05
CA TYR A 199 -7.21 25.36 5.06
C TYR A 199 -7.20 24.81 6.50
N GLU A 200 -8.13 23.91 6.78
CA GLU A 200 -8.17 23.11 8.00
C GLU A 200 -8.28 21.63 7.63
N TYR A 201 -7.61 20.77 8.39
CA TYR A 201 -7.86 19.34 8.30
C TYR A 201 -9.31 19.03 8.70
N PRO A 202 -9.92 17.97 8.16
CA PRO A 202 -11.31 17.60 8.48
C PRO A 202 -11.58 17.37 9.97
N MET A 203 -10.54 16.96 10.69
CA MET A 203 -10.58 16.66 12.12
C MET A 203 -9.25 17.08 12.77
N PRO A 204 -9.28 17.47 14.06
CA PRO A 204 -8.06 17.77 14.81
C PRO A 204 -7.18 16.53 14.97
N ALA A 205 -5.91 16.73 15.28
CA ALA A 205 -4.96 15.66 15.52
C ALA A 205 -5.41 14.67 16.60
N LEU A 206 -4.91 13.43 16.52
CA LEU A 206 -5.08 12.43 17.57
C LEU A 206 -4.17 12.78 18.76
N PRO A 207 -4.57 12.49 20.01
CA PRO A 207 -3.69 12.70 21.16
C PRO A 207 -2.44 11.82 21.08
N ASP A 208 -1.31 12.38 21.53
CA ASP A 208 -0.07 11.62 21.73
C ASP A 208 -0.26 10.45 22.69
N THR A 209 0.37 9.32 22.35
CA THR A 209 0.49 8.19 23.25
C THR A 209 1.58 8.45 24.30
N LEU A 210 1.62 7.61 25.34
CA LEU A 210 2.71 7.66 26.32
C LEU A 210 4.06 7.26 25.70
N VAL A 211 4.07 6.47 24.62
CA VAL A 211 5.27 6.18 23.84
C VAL A 211 5.74 7.44 23.12
N ASP A 212 4.84 8.18 22.45
CA ASP A 212 5.20 9.42 21.75
C ASP A 212 5.79 10.45 22.72
N GLN A 213 5.17 10.63 23.89
CA GLN A 213 5.66 11.54 24.93
C GLN A 213 7.04 11.12 25.46
N TYR A 214 7.29 9.83 25.60
CA TYR A 214 8.59 9.31 26.01
C TYR A 214 9.66 9.59 24.96
N VAL A 215 9.38 9.33 23.69
CA VAL A 215 10.31 9.60 22.59
C VAL A 215 10.56 11.10 22.49
N ALA A 216 9.51 11.92 22.47
CA ALA A 216 9.63 13.38 22.37
C ALA A 216 10.52 13.97 23.46
N ALA A 217 10.34 13.54 24.72
CA ALA A 217 11.17 13.99 25.83
C ALA A 217 12.61 13.49 25.76
N GLY A 218 12.84 12.29 25.22
CA GLY A 218 14.18 11.70 25.14
C GLY A 218 15.02 12.18 23.96
N VAL A 219 14.40 12.76 22.94
CA VAL A 219 15.10 13.28 21.74
C VAL A 219 15.14 14.80 21.68
N ASP A 220 14.62 15.49 22.71
CA ASP A 220 14.63 16.95 22.79
C ASP A 220 16.07 17.50 22.70
N GLY A 221 16.27 18.48 21.82
CA GLY A 221 17.58 19.06 21.53
C GLY A 221 18.54 18.17 20.71
N LEU A 222 18.13 16.98 20.27
CA LEU A 222 18.95 16.14 19.40
C LEU A 222 18.95 16.70 17.96
N GLU A 223 20.12 16.74 17.34
CA GLU A 223 20.28 17.05 15.92
C GLU A 223 20.93 15.87 15.19
N LEU A 224 20.38 15.52 14.04
CA LEU A 224 20.89 14.45 13.18
C LEU A 224 20.95 14.93 11.73
N ASP A 225 22.10 14.71 11.08
CA ASP A 225 22.38 15.18 9.72
C ASP A 225 22.08 16.67 9.50
N GLY A 226 22.34 17.48 10.54
CA GLY A 226 22.12 18.93 10.54
C GLY A 226 20.65 19.35 10.70
N ASN A 227 19.74 18.42 10.98
CA ASN A 227 18.34 18.70 11.21
C ASN A 227 17.95 18.44 12.69
N PRO A 228 17.13 19.31 13.31
CA PRO A 228 16.57 19.02 14.62
C PRO A 228 15.65 17.80 14.53
N VAL A 229 15.77 16.92 15.51
CA VAL A 229 14.87 15.77 15.68
C VAL A 229 13.63 16.25 16.40
N THR A 230 12.48 16.16 15.74
CA THR A 230 11.19 16.59 16.32
C THR A 230 10.19 15.48 16.16
N VAL A 231 9.51 15.12 17.25
CA VAL A 231 8.35 14.24 17.20
C VAL A 231 7.13 15.08 16.81
N THR A 232 6.48 14.68 15.73
CA THR A 232 5.28 15.35 15.20
C THR A 232 4.16 14.34 15.07
N ILE A 233 2.92 14.75 15.38
CA ILE A 233 1.76 13.90 15.14
C ILE A 233 1.65 13.63 13.64
N THR A 234 1.51 12.37 13.28
CA THR A 234 1.41 11.93 11.89
C THR A 234 -0.04 12.06 11.42
N PRO A 235 -0.31 12.71 10.27
CA PRO A 235 -1.66 12.78 9.73
C PRO A 235 -2.23 11.40 9.48
N ALA A 236 -3.45 11.17 9.96
CA ALA A 236 -4.05 9.85 9.94
C ALA A 236 -5.45 9.88 9.35
N GLY A 237 -5.74 9.01 8.36
CA GLY A 237 -7.09 8.67 7.88
C GLY A 237 -7.90 7.91 8.93
N ARG A 238 -8.07 8.55 10.08
CA ARG A 238 -8.61 8.01 11.32
C ARG A 238 -9.38 9.10 12.04
N ASN A 239 -10.55 8.72 12.52
CA ASN A 239 -11.47 9.63 13.16
C ASN A 239 -11.01 9.99 14.59
N SER A 240 -10.60 11.23 14.84
CA SER A 240 -10.39 11.77 16.20
C SER A 240 -11.72 12.19 16.85
N ARG A 241 -12.71 12.52 16.03
CA ARG A 241 -14.12 12.75 16.39
C ARG A 241 -15.03 12.01 15.40
N PRO A 242 -16.33 11.81 15.67
CA PRO A 242 -17.23 11.25 14.67
C PRO A 242 -17.19 12.07 13.37
N TYR A 243 -17.10 11.39 12.23
CA TYR A 243 -16.96 12.02 10.91
C TYR A 243 -17.50 11.07 9.82
N GLN A 244 -18.29 11.60 8.87
CA GLN A 244 -18.93 10.83 7.79
C GLN A 244 -19.61 9.53 8.28
N ASP A 245 -20.50 9.66 9.26
CA ASP A 245 -21.26 8.55 9.88
C ASP A 245 -20.42 7.43 10.52
N ARG A 246 -19.12 7.68 10.71
CA ARG A 246 -18.19 6.74 11.34
C ARG A 246 -17.79 7.23 12.73
N ARG A 247 -17.64 6.28 13.65
CA ARG A 247 -17.28 6.56 15.06
C ARG A 247 -15.85 7.10 15.18
N ALA A 248 -15.59 7.82 16.26
CA ALA A 248 -14.23 8.15 16.66
C ALA A 248 -13.43 6.88 16.98
N CYS A 249 -12.10 6.96 16.90
CA CYS A 249 -11.19 5.88 17.23
C CYS A 249 -11.37 5.44 18.69
N GLY A 250 -11.71 4.16 18.88
CA GLY A 250 -11.81 3.54 20.21
C GLY A 250 -10.49 2.97 20.74
N GLY A 251 -9.37 3.18 20.05
CA GLY A 251 -8.05 2.72 20.50
C GLY A 251 -7.85 1.20 20.51
N ASN A 252 -8.45 0.48 19.54
CA ASN A 252 -8.42 -0.99 19.48
C ASN A 252 -7.02 -1.62 19.28
N THR A 253 -5.97 -0.83 19.00
CA THR A 253 -4.61 -1.32 18.70
C THR A 253 -4.60 -2.45 17.66
N ASN A 254 -5.44 -2.30 16.64
CA ASN A 254 -5.57 -3.27 15.54
C ASN A 254 -5.80 -2.52 14.24
N CYS A 255 -4.99 -1.50 13.97
CA CYS A 255 -5.15 -0.70 12.75
C CYS A 255 -4.80 -1.57 11.53
N ILE A 256 -3.67 -2.24 11.62
CA ILE A 256 -3.31 -3.41 10.82
C ILE A 256 -3.62 -4.64 11.69
N PRO A 257 -4.26 -5.69 11.16
CA PRO A 257 -4.74 -5.81 9.78
C PRO A 257 -6.16 -5.25 9.56
N ILE A 258 -6.93 -4.95 10.61
CA ILE A 258 -8.35 -4.59 10.46
C ILE A 258 -8.92 -3.79 11.64
N CYS A 259 -9.52 -2.63 11.35
CA CYS A 259 -10.20 -1.82 12.35
C CYS A 259 -11.62 -2.38 12.65
N PRO A 260 -11.93 -2.80 13.89
CA PRO A 260 -13.21 -3.46 14.19
C PRO A 260 -14.45 -2.55 14.11
N ILE A 261 -14.25 -1.24 14.17
CA ILE A 261 -15.33 -0.24 14.25
C ILE A 261 -15.31 0.77 13.09
N GLN A 262 -14.48 0.51 12.07
CA GLN A 262 -14.28 1.38 10.91
C GLN A 262 -13.94 2.85 11.24
N ALA A 263 -13.30 3.09 12.38
CA ALA A 263 -12.80 4.43 12.74
C ALA A 263 -11.59 4.85 11.90
N LYS A 264 -10.85 3.89 11.34
CA LYS A 264 -9.84 4.11 10.28
C LYS A 264 -10.52 3.98 8.92
N TYR A 265 -10.20 4.86 7.98
CA TYR A 265 -10.73 4.79 6.62
C TYR A 265 -10.28 3.50 5.94
N ASP A 266 -11.17 2.95 5.13
CA ASP A 266 -10.86 1.96 4.11
C ASP A 266 -11.80 2.19 2.91
N PRO A 267 -11.41 1.82 1.68
CA PRO A 267 -12.19 2.22 0.50
C PRO A 267 -13.60 1.65 0.40
N SER A 268 -14.02 0.71 1.27
CA SER A 268 -15.41 0.27 1.29
C SER A 268 -16.41 1.39 1.61
N ILE A 269 -15.98 2.41 2.35
CA ILE A 269 -16.78 3.60 2.65
C ILE A 269 -17.12 4.33 1.34
N THR A 270 -16.09 4.59 0.54
CA THR A 270 -16.20 5.28 -0.75
C THR A 270 -16.92 4.43 -1.79
N LEU A 271 -16.69 3.11 -1.81
CA LEU A 271 -17.44 2.20 -2.67
C LEU A 271 -18.93 2.20 -2.33
N HIS A 272 -19.29 2.22 -1.05
CA HIS A 272 -20.69 2.33 -0.64
C HIS A 272 -21.32 3.65 -1.12
N ALA A 273 -20.61 4.77 -0.95
CA ALA A 273 -21.06 6.06 -1.47
C ALA A 273 -21.18 6.08 -3.01
N ALA A 274 -20.26 5.40 -3.73
CA ALA A 274 -20.31 5.27 -5.18
C ALA A 274 -21.55 4.49 -5.63
N LEU A 275 -21.87 3.36 -4.99
CA LEU A 275 -23.06 2.56 -5.28
C LEU A 275 -24.37 3.33 -5.02
N GLN A 276 -24.40 4.14 -3.95
CA GLN A 276 -25.57 4.97 -3.60
C GLN A 276 -25.93 6.01 -4.67
N THR A 277 -25.02 6.34 -5.59
CA THR A 277 -25.33 7.21 -6.74
C THR A 277 -26.33 6.58 -7.71
N GLY A 278 -26.49 5.25 -7.71
CA GLY A 278 -27.32 4.50 -8.67
C GLY A 278 -26.71 4.44 -10.09
N ASN A 279 -25.49 4.96 -10.27
CA ASN A 279 -24.80 5.00 -11.57
C ASN A 279 -23.58 4.09 -11.64
N VAL A 280 -23.20 3.47 -10.52
CA VAL A 280 -22.02 2.60 -10.41
C VAL A 280 -22.48 1.17 -10.18
N THR A 281 -21.93 0.25 -10.97
CA THR A 281 -22.09 -1.19 -10.80
C THR A 281 -20.71 -1.81 -10.52
N ILE A 282 -20.65 -2.77 -9.58
CA ILE A 282 -19.43 -3.54 -9.31
C ILE A 282 -19.72 -5.00 -9.64
N GLN A 283 -18.88 -5.59 -10.47
CA GLN A 283 -18.87 -7.01 -10.77
C GLN A 283 -17.74 -7.68 -9.97
N TYR A 284 -18.12 -8.39 -8.91
CA TYR A 284 -17.19 -9.09 -8.02
C TYR A 284 -16.77 -10.45 -8.56
N ARG A 285 -15.72 -11.01 -7.96
CA ARG A 285 -15.08 -12.28 -8.36
C ARG A 285 -14.79 -12.34 -9.85
N THR A 286 -14.45 -11.20 -10.42
CA THR A 286 -14.29 -10.99 -11.86
C THR A 286 -12.88 -10.51 -12.14
N VAL A 287 -12.09 -11.39 -12.74
CA VAL A 287 -10.68 -11.15 -13.05
C VAL A 287 -10.58 -10.64 -14.49
N ALA A 288 -10.08 -9.42 -14.65
CA ALA A 288 -9.71 -8.89 -15.97
C ALA A 288 -8.53 -9.70 -16.53
N THR A 289 -8.64 -10.14 -17.78
CA THR A 289 -7.67 -11.05 -18.42
C THR A 289 -6.94 -10.40 -19.60
N GLU A 290 -7.55 -9.45 -20.29
CA GLU A 290 -6.94 -8.76 -21.42
C GLU A 290 -7.55 -7.35 -21.61
N VAL A 291 -6.69 -6.37 -21.86
CA VAL A 291 -7.06 -5.05 -22.40
C VAL A 291 -7.11 -5.17 -23.92
N GLN A 292 -8.30 -5.08 -24.49
CA GLN A 292 -8.52 -5.28 -25.92
C GLN A 292 -8.38 -3.97 -26.69
N VAL A 293 -7.52 -3.96 -27.70
CA VAL A 293 -7.21 -2.79 -28.53
C VAL A 293 -7.73 -3.00 -29.96
N GLY A 294 -8.52 -2.04 -30.43
CA GLY A 294 -9.05 -1.97 -31.78
C GLY A 294 -7.97 -1.76 -32.84
N THR A 295 -8.32 -1.90 -34.11
CA THR A 295 -7.39 -1.69 -35.23
C THR A 295 -6.97 -0.24 -35.40
N ASP A 296 -7.72 0.70 -34.83
CA ASP A 296 -7.43 2.13 -34.80
C ASP A 296 -6.53 2.54 -33.61
N GLY A 297 -6.10 1.56 -32.79
CA GLY A 297 -5.27 1.80 -31.60
C GLY A 297 -6.06 2.23 -30.36
N THR A 298 -7.39 2.32 -30.41
CA THR A 298 -8.20 2.66 -29.23
C THR A 298 -8.46 1.42 -28.36
N VAL A 299 -8.57 1.61 -27.05
CA VAL A 299 -9.05 0.51 -26.19
C VAL A 299 -10.54 0.31 -26.47
N SER A 300 -10.91 -0.93 -26.73
CA SER A 300 -12.26 -1.35 -27.18
C SER A 300 -13.01 -2.21 -26.16
N GLY A 301 -12.30 -2.74 -25.15
CA GLY A 301 -12.90 -3.58 -24.12
C GLY A 301 -11.89 -4.06 -23.08
N ILE A 302 -12.42 -4.56 -21.96
CA ILE A 302 -11.67 -5.36 -20.99
C ILE A 302 -12.28 -6.75 -20.99
N ALA A 303 -11.52 -7.74 -21.46
CA ALA A 303 -11.92 -9.14 -21.33
C ALA A 303 -11.83 -9.57 -19.86
N TRP A 304 -12.76 -10.42 -19.44
CA TRP A 304 -12.81 -10.88 -18.05
C TRP A 304 -13.34 -12.32 -17.96
N VAL A 305 -13.00 -12.95 -16.85
CA VAL A 305 -13.56 -14.23 -16.39
C VAL A 305 -14.09 -14.08 -14.97
N GLN A 306 -15.14 -14.82 -14.65
CA GLN A 306 -15.80 -14.79 -13.35
C GLN A 306 -15.82 -16.17 -12.70
N TYR A 307 -15.77 -16.20 -11.37
CA TYR A 307 -15.85 -17.41 -10.56
C TYR A 307 -16.79 -17.19 -9.36
N ASP A 308 -17.32 -18.26 -8.78
CA ASP A 308 -18.15 -18.19 -7.56
C ASP A 308 -17.35 -18.59 -6.30
N ASP A 309 -16.63 -19.70 -6.39
CA ASP A 309 -15.78 -20.22 -5.30
C ASP A 309 -14.30 -19.89 -5.57
N PRO A 310 -13.50 -19.49 -4.55
CA PRO A 310 -12.08 -19.17 -4.74
C PRO A 310 -11.23 -20.27 -5.38
N LYS A 311 -11.65 -21.54 -5.32
CA LYS A 311 -11.01 -22.71 -5.94
C LYS A 311 -11.91 -23.39 -6.98
N GLY A 312 -13.06 -22.79 -7.29
CA GLY A 312 -14.05 -23.33 -8.23
C GLY A 312 -13.68 -23.06 -9.68
N PRO A 313 -14.44 -23.65 -10.63
CA PRO A 313 -14.25 -23.38 -12.05
C PRO A 313 -14.68 -21.96 -12.43
N VAL A 314 -14.26 -21.52 -13.63
CA VAL A 314 -14.82 -20.35 -14.30
C VAL A 314 -16.31 -20.58 -14.57
N VAL A 315 -17.15 -19.64 -14.17
CA VAL A 315 -18.62 -19.71 -14.33
C VAL A 315 -19.14 -18.79 -15.44
N ALA A 316 -18.41 -17.72 -15.78
CA ALA A 316 -18.74 -16.83 -16.87
C ALA A 316 -17.48 -16.16 -17.43
N SER A 317 -17.58 -15.65 -18.66
CA SER A 317 -16.57 -14.78 -19.28
C SER A 317 -17.25 -13.78 -20.20
N GLY A 318 -16.56 -12.69 -20.51
CA GLY A 318 -17.12 -11.67 -21.37
C GLY A 318 -16.16 -10.51 -21.63
N THR A 319 -16.73 -9.42 -22.12
CA THR A 319 -16.01 -8.17 -22.39
C THR A 319 -16.81 -7.00 -21.84
N ALA A 320 -16.17 -6.21 -20.97
CA ALA A 320 -16.71 -4.95 -20.50
C ALA A 320 -16.37 -3.85 -21.52
N VAL A 321 -17.39 -3.19 -22.07
CA VAL A 321 -17.25 -2.16 -23.09
C VAL A 321 -17.60 -0.79 -22.50
N GLY A 322 -16.77 0.21 -22.75
CA GLY A 322 -17.07 1.59 -22.34
C GLY A 322 -16.36 2.64 -23.19
N ARG A 323 -16.65 3.91 -22.93
CA ARG A 323 -16.02 5.04 -23.64
C ARG A 323 -14.59 5.30 -23.13
N MET A 324 -14.39 5.19 -21.81
CA MET A 324 -13.11 5.38 -21.14
C MET A 324 -12.76 4.15 -20.30
N TYR A 325 -11.46 3.85 -20.19
CA TYR A 325 -10.95 2.70 -19.45
C TYR A 325 -9.94 3.15 -18.40
N VAL A 326 -10.06 2.62 -17.19
CA VAL A 326 -9.22 2.97 -16.05
C VAL A 326 -8.66 1.70 -15.42
N LEU A 327 -7.34 1.56 -15.38
CA LEU A 327 -6.68 0.46 -14.67
C LEU A 327 -6.24 0.93 -13.29
N ALA A 328 -6.77 0.32 -12.24
CA ALA A 328 -6.50 0.62 -10.83
C ALA A 328 -6.21 -0.67 -10.03
N ALA A 329 -5.51 -1.61 -10.65
CA ALA A 329 -5.41 -3.00 -10.18
C ALA A 329 -4.28 -3.27 -9.18
N HIS A 330 -3.58 -2.25 -8.67
CA HIS A 330 -2.31 -2.31 -7.90
C HIS A 330 -1.05 -2.32 -8.78
N ALA A 331 0.09 -1.94 -8.21
CA ALA A 331 1.38 -1.85 -8.89
C ALA A 331 1.99 -3.20 -9.32
N ILE A 332 1.35 -4.32 -9.00
CA ILE A 332 1.77 -5.65 -9.49
C ILE A 332 0.80 -6.18 -10.55
N GLU A 333 -0.51 -6.13 -10.32
CA GLU A 333 -1.48 -6.69 -11.27
C GLU A 333 -1.73 -5.76 -12.47
N THR A 334 -1.53 -4.44 -12.34
CA THR A 334 -1.65 -3.51 -13.48
C THR A 334 -0.61 -3.81 -14.57
N PRO A 335 0.72 -3.83 -14.29
CA PRO A 335 1.69 -4.18 -15.31
C PRO A 335 1.52 -5.63 -15.80
N LYS A 336 1.13 -6.57 -14.94
CA LYS A 336 0.80 -7.94 -15.37
C LYS A 336 -0.31 -7.94 -16.42
N LEU A 337 -1.44 -7.27 -16.16
CA LEU A 337 -2.56 -7.18 -17.11
C LEU A 337 -2.11 -6.56 -18.44
N LEU A 338 -1.37 -5.46 -18.39
CA LEU A 338 -0.85 -4.81 -19.60
C LEU A 338 0.09 -5.73 -20.40
N LEU A 339 1.02 -6.42 -19.75
CA LEU A 339 1.96 -7.35 -20.38
C LEU A 339 1.29 -8.59 -20.96
N MET A 340 0.24 -9.12 -20.30
CA MET A 340 -0.55 -10.25 -20.82
C MET A 340 -1.36 -9.87 -22.06
N SER A 341 -1.69 -8.60 -22.22
CA SER A 341 -2.58 -8.09 -23.26
C SER A 341 -1.84 -7.94 -24.60
N THR A 342 -1.67 -9.06 -25.32
CA THR A 342 -0.92 -9.09 -26.58
C THR A 342 -1.79 -8.87 -27.82
N ASN A 343 -3.12 -8.92 -27.68
CA ASN A 343 -4.08 -8.64 -28.75
C ASN A 343 -3.82 -9.48 -30.01
N GLY A 344 -3.53 -10.77 -29.83
CA GLY A 344 -3.18 -11.69 -30.92
C GLY A 344 -1.89 -11.29 -31.66
N GLY A 345 -0.95 -10.63 -30.97
CA GLY A 345 0.33 -10.18 -31.52
C GLY A 345 0.37 -8.74 -32.02
N ARG A 346 -0.75 -8.00 -32.01
CA ARG A 346 -0.75 -6.56 -32.38
C ARG A 346 -0.02 -5.69 -31.37
N THR A 347 -0.02 -6.08 -30.10
CA THR A 347 0.74 -5.44 -29.01
C THR A 347 1.74 -6.46 -28.47
N PRO A 348 2.80 -6.82 -29.23
CA PRO A 348 3.66 -7.97 -28.92
C PRO A 348 4.45 -7.82 -27.61
N HIS A 349 4.56 -6.60 -27.08
CA HIS A 349 5.21 -6.28 -25.81
C HIS A 349 4.20 -5.92 -24.70
N GLY A 350 2.90 -6.12 -24.93
CA GLY A 350 1.82 -5.68 -24.05
C GLY A 350 1.22 -4.33 -24.46
N VAL A 351 0.01 -4.06 -23.97
CA VAL A 351 -0.69 -2.77 -24.14
C VAL A 351 0.02 -1.67 -23.35
N ALA A 352 -0.01 -0.43 -23.84
CA ALA A 352 0.62 0.75 -23.21
C ALA A 352 2.13 0.60 -22.96
N ASN A 353 2.84 -0.26 -23.71
CA ASN A 353 4.24 -0.57 -23.48
C ASN A 353 5.15 -0.21 -24.66
N SER A 354 4.81 0.82 -25.44
CA SER A 354 5.68 1.32 -26.52
C SER A 354 7.05 1.80 -26.02
N SER A 355 7.12 2.30 -24.78
CA SER A 355 8.35 2.72 -24.10
C SER A 355 9.19 1.56 -23.55
N GLY A 356 8.60 0.37 -23.37
CA GLY A 356 9.26 -0.75 -22.68
C GLY A 356 9.37 -0.58 -21.15
N GLU A 357 8.68 0.41 -20.57
CA GLU A 357 8.71 0.75 -19.15
C GLU A 357 7.68 -0.02 -18.30
N VAL A 358 6.69 -0.67 -18.90
CA VAL A 358 5.70 -1.43 -18.14
C VAL A 358 6.38 -2.55 -17.36
N GLY A 359 6.10 -2.56 -16.05
CA GLY A 359 6.67 -3.48 -15.08
C GLY A 359 7.98 -3.03 -14.46
N ARG A 360 8.72 -2.09 -15.05
CA ARG A 360 10.05 -1.64 -14.55
C ARG A 360 9.94 -0.65 -13.39
N ASN A 361 11.05 -0.40 -12.71
CA ASN A 361 11.15 0.58 -11.63
C ASN A 361 10.26 0.26 -10.42
N LEU A 362 10.08 -1.04 -10.14
CA LEU A 362 9.39 -1.51 -8.94
C LEU A 362 10.11 -1.00 -7.70
N MET A 363 9.41 -0.23 -6.87
CA MET A 363 9.94 0.28 -5.61
C MET A 363 9.00 -0.04 -4.45
N ASP A 364 9.54 0.03 -3.24
CA ASP A 364 8.87 0.04 -1.95
C ASP A 364 9.61 1.02 -1.01
N HIS A 365 9.13 1.18 0.22
CA HIS A 365 9.95 1.67 1.33
C HIS A 365 10.51 0.48 2.11
N PRO A 366 11.69 -0.07 1.78
CA PRO A 366 12.31 -1.09 2.60
C PRO A 366 12.56 -0.55 4.02
N LEU A 367 12.00 -1.23 5.02
CA LEU A 367 12.03 -0.81 6.41
C LEU A 367 13.29 -1.32 7.12
N TYR A 368 14.00 -0.42 7.79
CA TYR A 368 14.86 -0.81 8.92
C TYR A 368 14.02 -0.74 10.20
N LEU A 369 13.94 -1.82 10.97
CA LEU A 369 13.24 -1.85 12.25
C LEU A 369 14.25 -1.76 13.40
N ALA A 370 14.03 -0.81 14.30
CA ALA A 370 14.67 -0.77 15.59
C ALA A 370 13.63 -0.95 16.69
N TRP A 371 13.98 -1.64 17.77
CA TRP A 371 13.05 -1.96 18.85
C TRP A 371 13.80 -2.22 20.15
N GLY A 372 13.11 -2.03 21.27
CA GLY A 372 13.70 -2.23 22.59
C GLY A 372 12.80 -1.80 23.74
N LEU A 373 13.39 -1.65 24.92
CA LEU A 373 12.70 -1.30 26.16
C LEU A 373 12.99 0.14 26.56
N ALA A 374 11.94 0.93 26.77
CA ALA A 374 12.02 2.24 27.37
C ALA A 374 12.67 2.15 28.76
N SER A 375 13.31 3.23 29.23
CA SER A 375 13.93 3.28 30.57
C SER A 375 12.91 3.25 31.72
N LYS A 376 11.64 3.52 31.41
CA LYS A 376 10.49 3.52 32.34
C LYS A 376 9.24 2.97 31.64
N PRO A 377 8.18 2.59 32.37
CA PRO A 377 6.91 2.20 31.76
C PRO A 377 6.33 3.30 30.85
N VAL A 378 5.98 2.92 29.63
CA VAL A 378 5.35 3.76 28.59
C VAL A 378 4.02 3.16 28.10
N TYR A 379 3.62 1.99 28.59
CA TYR A 379 2.33 1.35 28.35
C TYR A 379 1.90 1.35 26.86
N PRO A 380 2.66 0.67 25.98
CA PRO A 380 2.21 0.43 24.61
C PRO A 380 0.89 -0.36 24.60
N TYR A 381 0.35 -0.59 23.41
CA TYR A 381 -0.93 -1.25 23.15
C TYR A 381 -2.16 -0.44 23.59
N ARG A 382 -2.03 0.89 23.65
CA ARG A 382 -3.10 1.80 24.05
C ARG A 382 -3.31 2.85 22.98
N GLY A 383 -4.37 2.70 22.19
CA GLY A 383 -4.66 3.62 21.09
C GLY A 383 -4.34 3.01 19.71
N PRO A 384 -4.15 3.84 18.69
CA PRO A 384 -3.67 3.39 17.38
C PRO A 384 -2.30 2.71 17.46
N LEU A 385 -1.93 1.95 16.42
CA LEU A 385 -0.59 1.36 16.31
C LEU A 385 0.49 2.44 16.15
N SER A 386 0.16 3.58 15.56
CA SER A 386 1.04 4.74 15.49
C SER A 386 0.20 6.01 15.44
N THR A 387 0.72 7.06 16.07
CA THR A 387 0.12 8.39 16.21
C THR A 387 1.11 9.46 15.82
N SER A 388 2.39 9.29 16.14
CA SER A 388 3.44 10.27 15.86
C SER A 388 4.65 9.64 15.17
N GLY A 389 5.50 10.50 14.61
CA GLY A 389 6.71 10.12 13.89
C GLY A 389 7.76 11.22 13.97
N ILE A 390 8.94 10.95 13.40
CA ILE A 390 10.01 11.92 13.22
C ILE A 390 10.17 12.11 11.71
N GLU A 391 9.78 13.28 11.24
CA GLU A 391 9.66 13.58 9.82
C GLU A 391 10.83 14.47 9.31
N SER A 392 11.69 14.95 10.21
CA SER A 392 12.80 15.86 9.89
C SER A 392 13.91 15.25 9.02
N LEU A 393 14.01 13.92 8.94
CA LEU A 393 14.99 13.20 8.13
C LEU A 393 14.45 12.78 6.76
N ARG A 394 13.28 13.29 6.37
CA ARG A 394 12.72 13.14 5.03
C ARG A 394 13.42 14.00 3.98
N ASP A 395 14.09 15.08 4.38
CA ASP A 395 14.84 15.92 3.45
C ASP A 395 16.09 16.55 4.08
N GLY A 396 17.05 16.93 3.22
CA GLY A 396 18.29 17.55 3.64
C GLY A 396 19.44 17.28 2.68
N ALA A 397 20.56 17.97 2.91
CA ALA A 397 21.75 17.88 2.04
C ALA A 397 22.34 16.46 1.94
N PHE A 398 22.09 15.61 2.95
CA PHE A 398 22.49 14.20 2.96
C PHE A 398 21.86 13.38 1.83
N ARG A 399 20.74 13.84 1.24
CA ARG A 399 20.06 13.10 0.15
C ARG A 399 20.91 12.96 -1.09
N LYS A 400 22.00 13.71 -1.26
CA LYS A 400 22.96 13.47 -2.35
C LYS A 400 23.81 12.21 -2.15
N ASP A 401 23.94 11.74 -0.90
CA ASP A 401 24.87 10.68 -0.50
C ASP A 401 24.14 9.40 -0.06
N ARG A 402 22.93 9.52 0.51
CA ARG A 402 22.14 8.40 1.04
C ARG A 402 20.63 8.62 0.94
N ALA A 403 19.87 7.52 0.93
CA ALA A 403 18.41 7.57 1.02
C ALA A 403 17.91 8.28 2.28
N ALA A 404 16.88 9.11 2.09
CA ALA A 404 16.08 9.68 3.18
C ALA A 404 15.18 8.62 3.83
N PHE A 405 14.66 8.94 5.00
CA PHE A 405 13.65 8.11 5.64
C PHE A 405 12.76 8.93 6.57
N ARG A 406 11.49 8.53 6.68
CA ARG A 406 10.68 8.91 7.84
C ARG A 406 10.77 7.85 8.92
N ILE A 407 10.62 8.28 10.18
CA ILE A 407 10.63 7.38 11.33
C ILE A 407 9.24 7.30 11.92
N GLU A 408 8.63 6.12 11.87
CA GLU A 408 7.36 5.84 12.52
C GLU A 408 7.59 5.34 13.95
N ILE A 409 6.94 5.97 14.92
CA ILE A 409 6.92 5.51 16.30
C ILE A 409 5.78 4.50 16.45
N GLY A 410 6.14 3.25 16.80
CA GLY A 410 5.20 2.17 17.01
C GLY A 410 4.76 2.07 18.47
N ASN A 411 3.45 2.09 18.68
CA ASN A 411 2.76 1.95 19.96
C ASN A 411 2.20 0.53 20.16
N GLU A 412 2.64 -0.44 19.35
CA GLU A 412 2.23 -1.84 19.39
C GLU A 412 3.29 -2.79 19.99
N GLY A 413 4.17 -2.26 20.83
CA GLY A 413 5.25 -3.03 21.46
C GLY A 413 6.19 -3.63 20.42
N TRP A 414 6.53 -4.92 20.55
CA TRP A 414 7.39 -5.64 19.60
C TRP A 414 6.61 -6.59 18.69
N ASN A 415 5.33 -6.30 18.41
CA ASN A 415 4.47 -7.22 17.67
C ASN A 415 5.05 -7.48 16.27
N PHE A 416 5.44 -6.42 15.56
CA PHE A 416 6.04 -6.54 14.24
C PHE A 416 7.46 -7.15 14.25
N PRO A 417 8.45 -6.63 15.04
CA PRO A 417 9.80 -7.16 14.99
C PRO A 417 10.00 -8.53 15.69
N TYR A 418 9.13 -8.91 16.64
CA TYR A 418 9.37 -10.05 17.53
C TYR A 418 8.14 -10.96 17.76
N GLY A 419 6.95 -10.61 17.27
CA GLY A 419 5.73 -11.43 17.40
C GLY A 419 5.11 -11.44 18.80
N ASP A 420 5.41 -10.43 19.63
CA ASP A 420 4.80 -10.29 20.94
C ASP A 420 3.32 -9.83 20.86
N PRO A 421 2.52 -9.97 21.93
CA PRO A 421 2.85 -10.54 23.25
C PRO A 421 3.03 -12.07 23.24
N THR A 422 2.65 -12.77 22.17
CA THR A 422 2.61 -14.25 22.13
C THR A 422 3.97 -14.89 22.41
N VAL A 423 5.04 -14.42 21.77
CA VAL A 423 6.38 -15.02 21.89
C VAL A 423 6.94 -14.90 23.31
N SER A 424 6.91 -13.70 23.91
CA SER A 424 7.45 -13.47 25.26
C SER A 424 6.69 -14.25 26.34
N LEU A 425 5.37 -14.40 26.19
CA LEU A 425 4.56 -15.22 27.10
C LEU A 425 4.97 -16.69 27.01
N MET A 426 5.06 -17.23 25.79
CA MET A 426 5.45 -18.63 25.58
C MET A 426 6.84 -18.91 26.10
N SER A 427 7.82 -18.03 25.85
CA SER A 427 9.18 -18.21 26.39
C SER A 427 9.20 -18.17 27.92
N SER A 428 8.47 -17.25 28.55
CA SER A 428 8.43 -17.15 30.02
C SER A 428 7.80 -18.38 30.69
N VAL A 429 6.77 -18.96 30.06
CA VAL A 429 6.08 -20.15 30.58
C VAL A 429 6.85 -21.43 30.28
N LEU A 430 7.30 -21.62 29.04
CA LEU A 430 7.89 -22.89 28.58
C LEU A 430 9.38 -22.97 28.91
N ASP A 431 10.15 -21.91 28.69
CA ASP A 431 11.61 -21.94 28.83
C ASP A 431 12.02 -21.65 30.28
N GLN A 432 11.31 -20.74 30.95
CA GLN A 432 11.66 -20.28 32.30
C GLN A 432 10.77 -20.89 33.39
N GLY A 433 9.70 -21.61 33.01
CA GLY A 433 8.81 -22.28 33.96
C GLY A 433 8.10 -21.33 34.93
N MET A 434 7.97 -20.04 34.58
CA MET A 434 7.39 -19.05 35.47
C MET A 434 5.88 -19.23 35.63
N ALA A 435 5.39 -18.99 36.85
CA ALA A 435 3.96 -19.01 37.17
C ALA A 435 3.62 -18.00 38.27
N GLY A 436 2.32 -17.71 38.44
CA GLY A 436 1.82 -16.83 39.51
C GLY A 436 2.38 -15.40 39.42
N ALA A 437 2.67 -14.80 40.58
CA ALA A 437 3.14 -13.41 40.68
C ALA A 437 4.44 -13.17 39.90
N ALA A 438 5.40 -14.11 39.94
CA ALA A 438 6.67 -13.96 39.24
C ALA A 438 6.51 -13.84 37.72
N LEU A 439 5.58 -14.61 37.12
CA LEU A 439 5.25 -14.48 35.70
C LEU A 439 4.64 -13.11 35.40
N VAL A 440 3.67 -12.69 36.22
CA VAL A 440 2.98 -11.39 36.05
C VAL A 440 3.96 -10.23 36.17
N ASP A 441 4.83 -10.24 37.16
CA ASP A 441 5.81 -9.18 37.40
C ASP A 441 6.85 -9.11 36.27
N SER A 442 7.33 -10.28 35.80
CA SER A 442 8.25 -10.38 34.65
C SER A 442 7.63 -9.82 33.37
N LEU A 443 6.41 -10.26 33.04
CA LEU A 443 5.69 -9.81 31.84
C LEU A 443 5.32 -8.32 31.93
N ASN A 444 4.88 -7.83 33.08
CA ASN A 444 4.61 -6.40 33.28
C ASN A 444 5.88 -5.57 33.15
N GLY A 445 7.01 -6.05 33.70
CA GLY A 445 8.32 -5.42 33.56
C GLY A 445 8.81 -5.35 32.10
N LEU A 446 8.32 -6.25 31.24
CA LEU A 446 8.60 -6.26 29.81
C LEU A 446 7.59 -5.43 29.02
N TYR A 447 6.33 -5.87 28.93
CA TYR A 447 5.31 -5.31 28.03
C TYR A 447 5.02 -3.83 28.26
N THR A 448 5.11 -3.36 29.51
CA THR A 448 4.86 -1.93 29.79
C THR A 448 5.96 -1.01 29.27
N ARG A 449 7.11 -1.54 28.83
CA ARG A 449 8.28 -0.79 28.39
C ARG A 449 8.58 -0.96 26.90
N GLN A 450 7.87 -1.83 26.19
CA GLN A 450 8.17 -2.11 24.80
C GLN A 450 7.78 -0.97 23.87
N PHE A 451 8.58 -0.75 22.84
CA PHE A 451 8.24 0.09 21.70
C PHE A 451 9.13 -0.29 20.52
N ARG A 452 8.77 0.19 19.34
CA ARG A 452 9.56 0.04 18.12
C ARG A 452 9.58 1.34 17.31
N MET A 453 10.60 1.47 16.47
CA MET A 453 10.77 2.54 15.49
C MET A 453 10.95 1.89 14.12
N ALA A 454 10.15 2.30 13.14
CA ALA A 454 10.31 1.85 11.76
C ALA A 454 10.84 2.98 10.89
N PHE A 455 11.95 2.73 10.22
CA PHE A 455 12.61 3.67 9.34
C PHE A 455 12.23 3.32 7.90
N LEU A 456 11.36 4.12 7.31
CA LEU A 456 10.89 3.93 5.94
C LEU A 456 11.92 4.50 4.98
N VAL A 457 12.88 3.67 4.55
CA VAL A 457 13.99 4.12 3.69
C VAL A 457 13.52 4.30 2.26
N GLU A 458 13.77 5.48 1.68
CA GLU A 458 13.52 5.78 0.28
C GLU A 458 14.31 4.82 -0.62
N GLN A 459 13.66 4.32 -1.67
CA GLN A 459 14.31 3.49 -2.69
C GLN A 459 14.41 4.22 -4.03
N THR A 460 15.52 4.01 -4.74
CA THR A 460 15.70 4.51 -6.11
C THR A 460 14.89 3.70 -7.13
N PRO A 461 14.37 4.33 -8.20
CA PRO A 461 13.77 3.61 -9.32
C PRO A 461 14.85 2.90 -10.13
N GLU A 462 14.89 1.57 -10.06
CA GLU A 462 15.82 0.73 -10.84
C GLU A 462 15.08 -0.02 -11.94
N ALA A 463 15.53 0.11 -13.19
CA ALA A 463 14.86 -0.52 -14.34
C ALA A 463 14.81 -2.06 -14.25
N GLU A 464 15.75 -2.67 -13.50
CA GLU A 464 15.84 -4.12 -13.27
C GLU A 464 15.04 -4.61 -12.07
N ASN A 465 14.60 -3.70 -11.21
CA ASN A 465 13.55 -4.01 -10.26
C ASN A 465 12.24 -3.99 -11.04
N ARG A 466 11.69 -5.18 -11.32
CA ARG A 466 10.57 -5.26 -12.26
C ARG A 466 9.62 -6.42 -12.05
N VAL A 467 8.39 -6.21 -12.50
CA VAL A 467 7.33 -7.21 -12.69
C VAL A 467 7.37 -7.70 -14.13
N THR A 468 7.44 -9.01 -14.31
CA THR A 468 7.26 -9.71 -15.59
C THR A 468 6.26 -10.85 -15.43
N LEU A 469 5.99 -11.57 -16.51
CA LEU A 469 5.14 -12.76 -16.49
C LEU A 469 6.00 -14.01 -16.27
N SER A 470 5.57 -14.91 -15.39
CA SER A 470 6.19 -16.23 -15.30
C SER A 470 5.92 -17.02 -16.58
N ALA A 471 6.94 -17.76 -17.05
CA ALA A 471 6.81 -18.64 -18.21
C ALA A 471 6.30 -20.05 -17.84
N THR A 472 6.34 -20.42 -16.56
CA THR A 472 6.05 -21.79 -16.09
C THR A 472 4.91 -21.85 -15.08
N GLU A 473 4.64 -20.75 -14.38
CA GLU A 473 3.71 -20.72 -13.26
C GLU A 473 2.45 -19.93 -13.60
N THR A 474 1.29 -20.57 -13.50
CA THR A 474 -0.02 -19.93 -13.66
C THR A 474 -0.85 -20.00 -12.38
N ASP A 475 -1.85 -19.13 -12.25
CA ASP A 475 -2.92 -19.29 -11.26
C ASP A 475 -3.97 -20.31 -11.74
N HIS A 476 -5.04 -20.54 -10.96
CA HIS A 476 -6.09 -21.51 -11.29
C HIS A 476 -6.81 -21.14 -12.60
N LEU A 477 -6.86 -19.85 -12.95
CA LEU A 477 -7.49 -19.36 -14.17
C LEU A 477 -6.60 -19.55 -15.41
N GLY A 478 -5.40 -20.13 -15.25
CA GLY A 478 -4.43 -20.30 -16.33
C GLY A 478 -3.71 -19.01 -16.70
N LEU A 479 -3.83 -17.95 -15.90
CA LEU A 479 -3.13 -16.69 -16.13
C LEU A 479 -1.71 -16.78 -15.55
N PRO A 480 -0.67 -16.27 -16.24
CA PRO A 480 0.69 -16.29 -15.72
C PRO A 480 0.79 -15.52 -14.41
N ARG A 481 1.51 -16.07 -13.43
CA ARG A 481 1.76 -15.39 -12.15
C ARG A 481 2.81 -14.28 -12.30
N PRO A 482 2.77 -13.23 -11.48
CA PRO A 482 3.78 -12.18 -11.50
C PRO A 482 5.15 -12.75 -11.13
N GLN A 483 6.14 -12.49 -11.96
CA GLN A 483 7.54 -12.78 -11.67
C GLN A 483 8.27 -11.48 -11.31
N ILE A 484 9.02 -11.49 -10.22
CA ILE A 484 9.65 -10.32 -9.61
C ILE A 484 11.17 -10.48 -9.61
N SER A 485 11.86 -9.53 -10.23
CA SER A 485 13.29 -9.29 -10.03
C SER A 485 13.44 -8.10 -9.10
N TYR A 486 14.24 -8.23 -8.04
CA TYR A 486 14.38 -7.18 -7.03
C TYR A 486 15.77 -7.15 -6.39
N SER A 487 16.26 -5.94 -6.16
CA SER A 487 17.54 -5.63 -5.54
C SER A 487 17.51 -4.24 -4.90
N LEU A 488 18.54 -3.91 -4.11
CA LEU A 488 18.71 -2.58 -3.51
C LEU A 488 19.96 -1.91 -4.06
N SER A 489 19.83 -0.64 -4.45
CA SER A 489 20.96 0.21 -4.84
C SER A 489 21.82 0.59 -3.64
N ASP A 490 23.07 0.98 -3.90
CA ASP A 490 23.98 1.39 -2.81
C ASP A 490 23.50 2.68 -2.12
N TYR A 491 22.79 3.56 -2.82
CA TYR A 491 22.10 4.72 -2.24
C TYR A 491 21.08 4.29 -1.16
N THR A 492 20.27 3.28 -1.47
CA THR A 492 19.26 2.73 -0.55
C THR A 492 19.94 2.03 0.64
N LYS A 493 21.00 1.25 0.38
CA LYS A 493 21.78 0.57 1.44
C LYS A 493 22.51 1.56 2.36
N ALA A 494 23.01 2.67 1.82
CA ALA A 494 23.57 3.75 2.62
C ALA A 494 22.51 4.39 3.54
N GLY A 495 21.25 4.45 3.09
CA GLY A 495 20.10 4.80 3.92
C GLY A 495 19.90 3.85 5.10
N PHE A 496 20.04 2.54 4.90
CA PHE A 496 19.98 1.55 5.99
C PHE A 496 21.10 1.70 7.02
N GLU A 497 22.32 1.93 6.56
CA GLU A 497 23.45 2.20 7.44
C GLU A 497 23.18 3.46 8.30
N ALA A 498 22.63 4.51 7.69
CA ALA A 498 22.24 5.73 8.39
C ALA A 498 21.03 5.55 9.33
N ALA A 499 20.05 4.72 8.94
CA ALA A 499 18.91 4.38 9.78
C ALA A 499 19.37 3.64 11.04
N ARG A 500 20.32 2.70 10.93
CA ARG A 500 20.94 2.05 12.09
C ARG A 500 21.66 3.03 13.01
N ARG A 501 22.51 3.92 12.46
CA ARG A 501 23.18 4.96 13.26
C ARG A 501 22.19 5.89 13.97
N THR A 502 21.12 6.25 13.26
CA THR A 502 20.05 7.09 13.81
C THR A 502 19.32 6.37 14.93
N ALA A 503 18.96 5.10 14.74
CA ALA A 503 18.36 4.28 15.79
C ALA A 503 19.27 4.21 17.02
N ASP A 504 20.56 3.96 16.85
CA ASP A 504 21.51 3.91 17.96
C ASP A 504 21.54 5.23 18.74
N ALA A 505 21.60 6.38 18.05
CA ALA A 505 21.58 7.70 18.66
C ALA A 505 20.26 8.01 19.39
N LEU A 506 19.12 7.64 18.80
CA LEU A 506 17.80 7.85 19.42
C LEU A 506 17.64 7.01 20.69
N PHE A 507 18.04 5.73 20.65
CA PHE A 507 17.97 4.86 21.82
C PHE A 507 18.91 5.32 22.94
N GLU A 508 20.12 5.78 22.60
CA GLU A 508 21.05 6.38 23.55
C GLU A 508 20.46 7.63 24.20
N ALA A 509 19.93 8.57 23.40
CA ALA A 509 19.33 9.82 23.90
C ALA A 509 18.14 9.56 24.85
N MET A 510 17.30 8.56 24.52
CA MET A 510 16.20 8.13 25.38
C MET A 510 16.64 7.34 26.63
N GLY A 511 17.89 6.89 26.70
CA GLY A 511 18.34 5.90 27.70
C GLY A 511 17.62 4.56 27.59
N ALA A 512 17.13 4.22 26.39
CA ALA A 512 16.39 2.99 26.12
C ALA A 512 17.34 1.80 25.89
N GLU A 513 16.93 0.61 26.28
CA GLU A 513 17.65 -0.62 26.01
C GLU A 513 17.28 -1.13 24.61
N GLN A 514 18.18 -0.96 23.64
CA GLN A 514 17.98 -1.43 22.27
C GLN A 514 18.11 -2.97 22.19
N LYS A 515 17.13 -3.63 21.57
CA LYS A 515 17.06 -5.09 21.36
C LYS A 515 17.17 -5.50 19.90
N THR A 516 17.44 -4.54 19.03
CA THR A 516 17.55 -4.75 17.58
C THR A 516 18.71 -5.68 17.25
N ASP A 517 18.46 -6.70 16.44
CA ASP A 517 19.52 -7.56 15.93
C ASP A 517 20.40 -6.77 14.94
N LYS A 518 21.67 -6.59 15.31
CA LYS A 518 22.66 -5.86 14.49
C LYS A 518 23.43 -6.77 13.55
N GLU A 519 23.30 -8.09 13.68
CA GLU A 519 23.97 -9.09 12.86
C GLU A 519 22.98 -10.17 12.41
N PRO A 520 21.93 -9.80 11.65
CA PRO A 520 20.91 -10.74 11.23
C PRO A 520 21.50 -11.87 10.40
N GLY A 521 20.98 -13.09 10.61
CA GLY A 521 21.35 -14.29 9.84
C GLY A 521 21.05 -14.16 8.34
N ASP A 522 21.48 -15.12 7.54
CA ASP A 522 21.18 -15.13 6.11
C ASP A 522 19.68 -15.39 5.87
N GLY A 523 19.09 -14.62 4.95
CA GLY A 523 17.67 -14.68 4.63
C GLY A 523 17.32 -13.87 3.38
N PRO A 524 16.09 -14.01 2.87
CA PRO A 524 15.67 -13.47 1.58
C PRO A 524 15.65 -11.94 1.53
N THR A 525 15.56 -11.29 2.70
CA THR A 525 15.57 -9.83 2.84
C THR A 525 16.81 -9.35 3.59
N THR A 526 17.90 -10.12 3.56
CA THR A 526 19.17 -9.76 4.22
C THR A 526 20.21 -9.37 3.19
N PHE A 527 21.04 -8.39 3.51
CA PHE A 527 22.12 -7.93 2.63
C PHE A 527 23.30 -7.40 3.44
N THR A 528 24.44 -7.24 2.77
CA THR A 528 25.64 -6.64 3.35
C THR A 528 25.95 -5.30 2.68
N TYR A 529 26.47 -4.36 3.46
CA TYR A 529 26.92 -3.06 2.98
C TYR A 529 27.96 -2.48 3.93
N ASN A 530 29.10 -2.03 3.39
CA ASN A 530 30.23 -1.49 4.17
C ASN A 530 30.66 -2.37 5.36
N GLY A 531 30.62 -3.69 5.19
CA GLY A 531 30.98 -4.66 6.24
C GLY A 531 29.92 -4.88 7.32
N GLY A 532 28.79 -4.16 7.30
CA GLY A 532 27.64 -4.41 8.16
C GLY A 532 26.62 -5.35 7.49
N ARG A 533 25.86 -6.08 8.31
CA ARG A 533 24.73 -6.92 7.91
C ARG A 533 23.41 -6.23 8.25
N TYR A 534 22.44 -6.33 7.34
CA TYR A 534 21.14 -5.69 7.50
C TYR A 534 20.03 -6.62 7.04
N GLN A 535 18.87 -6.50 7.69
CA GLN A 535 17.63 -7.10 7.26
C GLN A 535 16.62 -5.97 7.00
N TYR A 536 15.86 -6.08 5.92
CA TYR A 536 14.74 -5.19 5.67
C TYR A 536 13.40 -5.93 5.72
N TYR A 537 12.34 -5.15 5.92
CA TYR A 537 10.96 -5.58 5.84
C TYR A 537 10.22 -4.75 4.79
N GLY A 538 9.17 -5.28 4.18
CA GLY A 538 8.34 -4.49 3.27
C GLY A 538 7.40 -3.55 4.03
N ALA A 539 7.19 -2.35 3.49
CA ALA A 539 6.21 -1.40 4.04
C ALA A 539 4.81 -1.54 3.44
N GLY A 540 4.66 -2.31 2.35
CA GLY A 540 3.45 -2.37 1.55
C GLY A 540 3.26 -1.15 0.64
N HIS A 541 4.32 -0.37 0.38
CA HIS A 541 4.29 0.84 -0.45
C HIS A 541 4.73 0.56 -1.89
N VAL A 542 4.12 -0.47 -2.49
CA VAL A 542 4.51 -0.98 -3.82
C VAL A 542 4.15 0.02 -4.91
N VAL A 543 5.15 0.56 -5.62
CA VAL A 543 4.98 1.66 -6.60
C VAL A 543 5.82 1.47 -7.87
N GLY A 544 5.59 2.32 -8.89
CA GLY A 544 6.56 2.64 -9.96
C GLY A 544 6.46 1.88 -11.28
N THR A 545 5.71 0.78 -11.30
CA THR A 545 5.69 -0.17 -12.43
C THR A 545 4.99 0.28 -13.71
N CYS A 546 4.37 1.45 -13.71
CA CYS A 546 3.78 2.12 -14.87
C CYS A 546 4.02 3.63 -14.76
N ARG A 547 5.24 4.04 -14.42
CA ARG A 547 5.55 5.42 -14.02
C ARG A 547 5.05 6.48 -15.00
N MET A 548 4.60 7.60 -14.44
CA MET A 548 4.31 8.80 -15.21
C MET A 548 5.59 9.53 -15.61
N GLY A 549 5.51 10.37 -16.64
CA GLY A 549 6.62 11.23 -17.08
C GLY A 549 6.16 12.28 -18.07
N ASP A 550 7.13 13.02 -18.62
CA ASP A 550 6.97 14.05 -19.64
C ASP A 550 7.31 13.55 -21.06
N ASP A 551 7.86 12.34 -21.16
CA ASP A 551 8.40 11.75 -22.38
C ASP A 551 7.79 10.36 -22.63
N PRO A 552 7.07 10.16 -23.77
CA PRO A 552 6.45 8.89 -24.10
C PRO A 552 7.45 7.75 -24.34
N THR A 553 8.73 8.03 -24.54
CA THR A 553 9.77 7.01 -24.74
C THR A 553 10.36 6.50 -23.43
N ARG A 554 10.10 7.17 -22.30
CA ARG A 554 10.69 6.86 -20.98
C ARG A 554 9.65 6.72 -19.87
N SER A 555 8.37 6.76 -20.20
CA SER A 555 7.26 6.62 -19.24
C SER A 555 6.07 5.91 -19.86
N VAL A 556 5.12 5.46 -19.03
CA VAL A 556 3.93 4.72 -19.47
C VAL A 556 2.71 5.65 -19.59
N VAL A 557 2.63 6.63 -18.70
CA VAL A 557 1.57 7.64 -18.69
C VAL A 557 2.12 9.06 -18.62
N ASN A 558 1.32 10.02 -19.06
CA ASN A 558 1.64 11.44 -18.96
C ASN A 558 1.27 12.02 -17.58
N ALA A 559 1.41 13.33 -17.41
CA ALA A 559 1.05 14.07 -16.19
C ALA A 559 -0.44 13.97 -15.78
N GLU A 560 -1.33 13.55 -16.69
CA GLU A 560 -2.77 13.38 -16.46
C GLU A 560 -3.11 11.94 -16.04
N LEU A 561 -2.09 11.07 -15.96
CA LEU A 561 -2.21 9.62 -15.79
C LEU A 561 -2.89 8.90 -16.96
N ARG A 562 -2.89 9.53 -18.14
CA ARG A 562 -3.34 8.95 -19.40
C ARG A 562 -2.18 8.21 -20.08
N SER A 563 -2.47 7.04 -20.63
CA SER A 563 -1.51 6.29 -21.45
C SER A 563 -1.03 7.14 -22.63
N TRP A 564 0.28 7.09 -22.92
CA TRP A 564 0.83 7.71 -24.14
C TRP A 564 0.32 7.05 -25.42
N ASP A 565 0.02 5.75 -25.35
CA ASP A 565 -0.33 4.93 -26.51
C ASP A 565 -1.83 4.97 -26.83
N HIS A 566 -2.68 5.26 -25.82
CA HIS A 566 -4.13 5.09 -25.92
C HIS A 566 -4.88 6.26 -25.27
N ASP A 567 -5.55 7.06 -26.09
CA ASP A 567 -6.22 8.29 -25.65
C ASP A 567 -7.38 8.08 -24.67
N ASN A 568 -7.97 6.89 -24.65
CA ASN A 568 -9.09 6.52 -23.78
C ASN A 568 -8.69 5.55 -22.65
N LEU A 569 -7.39 5.38 -22.38
CA LEU A 569 -6.87 4.56 -21.29
C LEU A 569 -6.16 5.40 -20.24
N TYR A 570 -6.56 5.25 -18.99
CA TYR A 570 -5.91 5.84 -17.82
C TYR A 570 -5.41 4.74 -16.90
N ILE A 571 -4.26 4.98 -16.27
CA ILE A 571 -3.68 4.08 -15.27
C ILE A 571 -3.59 4.87 -13.98
N LEU A 572 -4.19 4.37 -12.91
CA LEU A 572 -4.22 5.03 -11.61
C LEU A 572 -3.58 4.14 -10.55
N GLY A 573 -3.25 4.75 -9.42
CA GLY A 573 -2.68 4.05 -8.27
C GLY A 573 -1.17 4.24 -8.17
N SER A 574 -0.55 3.42 -7.34
CA SER A 574 0.87 3.54 -7.02
C SER A 574 1.81 3.17 -8.18
N SER A 575 1.34 2.45 -9.20
CA SER A 575 2.19 2.10 -10.35
C SER A 575 2.71 3.33 -11.08
N THR A 576 2.01 4.47 -11.03
CA THR A 576 2.35 5.66 -11.82
C THR A 576 3.41 6.54 -11.18
N PHE A 577 3.94 6.20 -10.02
CA PHE A 577 4.89 7.05 -9.29
C PHE A 577 6.27 7.00 -9.96
N PRO A 578 6.88 8.13 -10.34
CA PRO A 578 8.27 8.16 -10.84
C PRO A 578 9.28 7.77 -9.77
N THR A 579 9.04 8.19 -8.53
CA THR A 579 9.83 7.87 -7.34
C THR A 579 8.92 7.49 -6.19
N VAL A 580 9.39 6.65 -5.27
CA VAL A 580 8.61 6.28 -4.07
C VAL A 580 8.48 7.43 -3.07
N ALA A 581 9.34 8.44 -3.18
CA ALA A 581 9.43 9.60 -2.31
C ALA A 581 9.67 9.20 -0.84
N THR A 582 9.25 10.02 0.12
CA THR A 582 9.51 9.80 1.56
C THR A 582 8.25 9.61 2.42
N ALA A 583 7.06 9.69 1.82
CA ALA A 583 5.78 9.53 2.51
C ALA A 583 5.03 8.27 2.03
N ASN A 584 4.16 7.75 2.89
CA ASN A 584 3.25 6.67 2.52
C ASN A 584 2.40 7.11 1.30
N PRO A 585 2.26 6.29 0.24
CA PRO A 585 1.81 6.77 -1.06
C PRO A 585 0.30 7.01 -1.15
N THR A 586 -0.50 6.45 -0.23
CA THR A 586 -1.96 6.36 -0.37
C THR A 586 -2.66 7.72 -0.46
N LEU A 587 -2.21 8.73 0.27
CA LEU A 587 -2.82 10.07 0.17
C LEU A 587 -2.55 10.69 -1.20
N THR A 588 -1.32 10.59 -1.71
CA THR A 588 -0.95 11.07 -3.04
C THR A 588 -1.71 10.33 -4.14
N ILE A 589 -1.91 9.02 -3.99
CA ILE A 589 -2.75 8.22 -4.88
C ILE A 589 -4.18 8.78 -4.93
N ALA A 590 -4.77 9.11 -3.77
CA ALA A 590 -6.11 9.69 -3.69
C ALA A 590 -6.17 11.07 -4.36
N ALA A 591 -5.22 11.96 -4.08
CA ALA A 591 -5.12 13.29 -4.67
C ALA A 591 -5.02 13.24 -6.21
N LEU A 592 -4.10 12.40 -6.73
CA LEU A 592 -3.96 12.16 -8.17
C LEU A 592 -5.24 11.61 -8.80
N THR A 593 -5.91 10.69 -8.12
CA THR A 593 -7.17 10.10 -8.60
C THR A 593 -8.27 11.15 -8.73
N LEU A 594 -8.44 12.01 -7.72
CA LEU A 594 -9.44 13.08 -7.75
C LEU A 594 -9.16 14.09 -8.86
N ARG A 595 -7.89 14.49 -9.02
CA ARG A 595 -7.45 15.36 -10.14
C ARG A 595 -7.79 14.74 -11.50
N THR A 596 -7.42 13.47 -11.72
CA THR A 596 -7.71 12.79 -13.00
C THR A 596 -9.21 12.57 -13.21
N ALA A 597 -10.00 12.39 -12.15
CA ALA A 597 -11.45 12.26 -12.28
C ALA A 597 -12.11 13.50 -12.88
N GLU A 598 -11.66 14.72 -12.54
CA GLU A 598 -12.14 15.94 -13.21
C GLU A 598 -11.84 15.95 -14.70
N LEU A 599 -10.63 15.53 -15.09
CA LEU A 599 -10.23 15.46 -16.50
C LEU A 599 -11.11 14.47 -17.28
N ILE A 600 -11.37 13.29 -16.73
CA ILE A 600 -12.25 12.29 -17.34
C ILE A 600 -13.69 12.81 -17.43
N LYS A 601 -14.20 13.47 -16.38
CA LYS A 601 -15.55 14.09 -16.40
C LYS A 601 -15.69 15.11 -17.53
N ALA A 602 -14.69 15.96 -17.72
CA ALA A 602 -14.68 16.93 -18.82
C ALA A 602 -14.69 16.24 -20.19
N ARG A 603 -13.90 15.18 -20.37
CA ARG A 603 -13.85 14.43 -21.65
C ARG A 603 -15.11 13.60 -21.94
N LEU A 604 -15.84 13.17 -20.92
CA LEU A 604 -17.13 12.48 -21.08
C LEU A 604 -18.31 13.46 -21.29
N ALA A 605 -18.12 14.74 -21.01
CA ALA A 605 -19.10 15.80 -21.25
C ALA A 605 -19.05 16.35 -22.68
N GLY A 606 -17.89 16.27 -23.34
CA GLY A 606 -17.75 16.40 -24.79
C GLY A 606 -18.19 15.14 -25.53
#